data_AF-A0AA38S5I7-F1
#
_entry.id   AF-A0AA38S5I7-F1
#
_cell.length_a   1.000
_cell.length_b   1.000
_cell.length_c   1.000
_cell.angle_alpha   90.00
_cell.angle_beta   90.00
_cell.angle_gamma   90.00
#
_symmetry.space_group_name_H-M   'P 1'
#
loop_
_entity.id
_entity.type
_entity.pdbx_description
1 polymer ?
#
loop_
_entity_poly.entity_id
_entity_poly.type
_entity_poly.pdbx_seq_one_letter_code
_entity_poly.pdbx_strand_id
1 'polypeptide(L)'
;MRLIAILSFVSIAAAAALEGASAAQLAEGISIVPETRDIAARDALAELEQRACDYNGCKCVTGLEPGVYCGSCGWGDDQWVVIKKRVYNHAYQCAKNGNCCDYGYRKDCSVVGKPCPS
;
A
#
# COMPACT_ATOMS: atom_id res chain seq x y z
N MET A 1 55.54 37.78 -16.16
CA MET A 1 54.83 38.91 -15.54
C MET A 1 53.36 38.56 -15.43
N ARG A 2 52.87 38.52 -14.18
CA ARG A 2 51.47 38.70 -13.72
C ARG A 2 50.44 37.66 -14.20
N LEU A 3 50.12 36.63 -13.40
CA LEU A 3 49.15 36.60 -12.28
C LEU A 3 47.77 37.11 -12.69
N ILE A 4 46.76 36.23 -12.60
CA ILE A 4 45.52 36.44 -11.82
C ILE A 4 44.86 35.05 -11.64
N ALA A 5 44.95 34.56 -10.40
CA ALA A 5 44.07 33.54 -9.86
C ALA A 5 42.77 34.25 -9.43
N ILE A 6 41.60 33.73 -9.81
CA ILE A 6 40.33 34.14 -9.20
C ILE A 6 39.66 32.88 -8.64
N LEU A 7 39.99 32.64 -7.38
CA LEU A 7 39.22 31.80 -6.47
C LEU A 7 37.89 32.51 -6.19
N SER A 8 36.81 32.10 -6.85
CA SER A 8 35.46 32.46 -6.43
C SER A 8 34.94 31.42 -5.44
N PHE A 9 35.33 31.62 -4.17
CA PHE A 9 34.64 31.05 -3.02
C PHE A 9 33.22 31.61 -2.97
N VAL A 10 32.23 30.81 -3.37
CA VAL A 10 30.82 31.09 -3.02
C VAL A 10 30.56 30.46 -1.67
N SER A 11 30.64 31.29 -0.63
CA SER A 11 30.25 30.93 0.75
C SER A 11 28.73 30.85 0.84
N ILE A 12 28.18 29.63 0.94
CA ILE A 12 26.78 29.42 1.33
C ILE A 12 26.73 29.53 2.86
N ALA A 13 26.35 30.69 3.36
CA ALA A 13 26.03 30.88 4.77
C ALA A 13 24.66 30.25 5.06
N ALA A 14 24.64 29.16 5.83
CA ALA A 14 23.42 28.67 6.47
C ALA A 14 23.19 29.48 7.75
N ALA A 15 22.17 30.32 7.75
CA ALA A 15 21.61 30.92 8.96
C ALA A 15 20.14 30.51 9.05
N ALA A 16 19.88 29.45 9.82
CA ALA A 16 18.54 29.12 10.28
C ALA A 16 18.24 30.00 11.50
N ALA A 17 17.48 31.07 11.31
CA ALA A 17 16.84 31.78 12.41
C ALA A 17 15.50 31.09 12.68
N LEU A 18 15.37 30.48 13.87
CA LEU A 18 14.08 30.13 14.46
C LEU A 18 13.37 31.44 14.83
N GLU A 19 12.32 31.79 14.10
CA GLU A 19 11.33 32.77 14.56
C GLU A 19 10.06 32.02 14.98
N GLY A 20 9.94 31.93 16.30
CA GLY A 20 8.72 32.17 17.07
C GLY A 20 7.40 31.70 16.47
N ALA A 21 6.93 30.55 16.97
CA ALA A 21 5.51 30.24 17.03
C ALA A 21 4.77 31.39 17.74
N SER A 22 3.96 32.14 16.98
CA SER A 22 2.95 33.03 17.53
C SER A 22 1.58 32.36 17.38
N ALA A 23 0.93 32.13 18.53
CA ALA A 23 -0.40 31.60 18.64
C ALA A 23 -1.44 32.66 18.25
N ALA A 24 -1.89 32.61 16.99
CA ALA A 24 -3.15 33.11 16.46
C ALA A 24 -3.17 32.59 15.02
N GLN A 25 -4.06 31.69 14.59
CA GLN A 25 -5.48 31.94 14.41
C GLN A 25 -6.24 30.63 14.64
N LEU A 26 -7.00 30.60 15.74
CA LEU A 26 -8.13 29.70 15.90
C LEU A 26 -9.28 30.24 15.01
N ALA A 27 -10.02 29.31 14.41
CA ALA A 27 -11.33 29.52 13.77
C ALA A 27 -11.35 30.07 12.33
N GLU A 28 -10.90 29.25 11.38
CA GLU A 28 -11.70 29.03 10.18
C GLU A 28 -12.30 27.63 10.28
N GLY A 29 -13.60 27.62 10.58
CA GLY A 29 -14.37 26.40 10.69
C GLY A 29 -14.32 25.63 9.39
N ILE A 30 -13.85 24.38 9.45
CA ILE A 30 -14.17 23.37 8.46
C ILE A 30 -15.70 23.29 8.43
N SER A 31 -16.29 23.89 7.40
CA SER A 31 -17.68 23.65 7.05
C SER A 31 -17.76 22.19 6.62
N ILE A 32 -18.10 21.31 7.57
CA ILE A 32 -18.56 19.97 7.23
C ILE A 32 -19.95 20.20 6.64
N VAL A 33 -20.01 20.50 5.35
CA VAL A 33 -21.24 20.30 4.58
C VAL A 33 -21.55 18.82 4.74
N PRO A 34 -22.71 18.41 5.28
CA PRO A 34 -23.14 17.04 5.19
C PRO A 34 -23.51 16.80 3.73
N GLU A 35 -22.48 16.62 2.89
CA GLU A 35 -22.68 15.99 1.60
C GLU A 35 -23.03 14.55 1.94
N THR A 36 -24.33 14.29 2.08
CA THR A 36 -24.90 12.96 1.96
C THR A 36 -24.32 12.40 0.68
N ARG A 37 -23.26 11.60 0.82
CA ARG A 37 -22.71 10.79 -0.26
C ARG A 37 -23.86 9.91 -0.68
N ASP A 38 -24.53 10.32 -1.74
CA ASP A 38 -25.68 9.63 -2.28
C ASP A 38 -25.15 8.30 -2.80
N ILE A 39 -25.19 7.28 -1.93
CA ILE A 39 -24.64 5.95 -2.23
C ILE A 39 -25.34 5.40 -3.47
N ALA A 40 -26.64 5.72 -3.63
CA ALA A 40 -27.41 5.39 -4.82
C ALA A 40 -26.86 6.06 -6.09
N ALA A 41 -26.36 7.30 -6.02
CA ALA A 41 -25.71 7.94 -7.17
C ALA A 41 -24.33 7.35 -7.51
N ARG A 42 -23.60 6.81 -6.51
CA ARG A 42 -22.33 6.08 -6.75
C ARG A 42 -22.58 4.71 -7.38
N ASP A 43 -23.60 4.00 -6.92
CA ASP A 43 -23.99 2.68 -7.46
C ASP A 43 -24.62 2.80 -8.85
N ALA A 44 -25.33 3.91 -9.13
CA ALA A 44 -25.92 4.17 -10.45
C ALA A 44 -24.89 4.53 -11.55
N LEU A 45 -23.65 4.89 -11.18
CA LEU A 45 -22.57 5.28 -12.11
C LEU A 45 -21.44 4.24 -12.22
N ALA A 46 -21.49 3.17 -11.44
CA ALA A 46 -20.47 2.14 -11.46
C ALA A 46 -21.10 0.81 -11.83
N GLU A 47 -21.02 0.45 -13.11
CA GLU A 47 -20.84 -0.96 -13.45
C GLU A 47 -19.48 -1.34 -12.82
N LEU A 48 -19.54 -1.77 -11.56
CA LEU A 48 -18.38 -2.14 -10.76
C LEU A 48 -17.77 -3.35 -11.46
N GLU A 49 -16.72 -3.11 -12.25
CA GLU A 49 -16.06 -4.18 -12.97
C GLU A 49 -15.72 -5.30 -11.99
N GLN A 50 -16.13 -6.51 -12.34
CA GLN A 50 -15.95 -7.65 -11.47
C GLN A 50 -14.46 -7.76 -11.14
N ARG A 51 -14.11 -7.72 -9.86
CA ARG A 51 -12.73 -7.92 -9.42
C ARG A 51 -12.24 -9.23 -10.06
N ALA A 52 -11.10 -9.18 -10.75
CA ALA A 52 -10.45 -10.31 -11.42
C ALA A 52 -9.97 -11.37 -10.40
N CYS A 53 -10.92 -11.99 -9.72
CA CYS A 53 -10.76 -12.85 -8.55
C CYS A 53 -11.22 -14.24 -8.98
N ASP A 54 -10.25 -15.10 -9.29
CA ASP A 54 -10.50 -16.44 -9.77
C ASP A 54 -10.62 -17.40 -8.57
N TYR A 55 -11.79 -18.03 -8.43
CA TYR A 55 -12.06 -19.02 -7.39
C TYR A 55 -11.70 -20.45 -7.87
N ASN A 56 -10.46 -20.68 -8.33
CA ASN A 56 -9.94 -22.00 -8.75
C ASN A 56 -9.87 -23.10 -7.67
N GLY A 57 -10.43 -22.85 -6.49
CA GLY A 57 -10.34 -23.77 -5.35
C GLY A 57 -9.01 -23.73 -4.62
N CYS A 58 -8.29 -22.61 -4.69
CA CYS A 58 -7.15 -22.35 -3.81
C CYS A 58 -7.55 -22.44 -2.34
N LYS A 59 -6.57 -22.71 -1.48
CA LYS A 59 -6.76 -22.72 -0.02
C LYS A 59 -5.61 -22.01 0.66
N CYS A 60 -5.95 -21.18 1.64
CA CYS A 60 -4.99 -20.63 2.60
C CYS A 60 -5.04 -21.41 3.91
N VAL A 61 -4.05 -21.24 4.78
CA VAL A 61 -4.10 -21.76 6.14
C VAL A 61 -5.31 -21.21 6.87
N THR A 62 -5.99 -22.06 7.64
CA THR A 62 -7.16 -21.65 8.45
C THR A 62 -6.70 -20.85 9.67
N GLY A 63 -7.48 -19.82 10.05
CA GLY A 63 -7.17 -18.99 11.22
C GLY A 63 -6.20 -17.83 10.93
N LEU A 64 -5.77 -17.68 9.69
CA LEU A 64 -5.12 -16.47 9.19
C LEU A 64 -6.03 -15.24 9.33
N GLU A 65 -5.40 -14.08 9.53
CA GLU A 65 -6.09 -12.81 9.37
C GLU A 65 -6.56 -12.66 7.91
N PRO A 66 -7.82 -12.26 7.64
CA PRO A 66 -8.28 -12.05 6.28
C PRO A 66 -7.46 -10.96 5.58
N GLY A 67 -6.96 -11.24 4.37
CA GLY A 67 -6.05 -10.32 3.71
C GLY A 67 -5.54 -10.82 2.37
N VAL A 68 -4.74 -9.97 1.72
CA VAL A 68 -4.06 -10.33 0.46
C VAL A 68 -2.67 -10.87 0.78
N TYR A 69 -2.39 -12.09 0.34
CA TYR A 69 -1.13 -12.78 0.56
C TYR A 69 -0.51 -13.18 -0.78
N CYS A 70 0.79 -12.98 -0.95
CA CYS A 70 1.52 -13.54 -2.08
C CYS A 70 1.70 -15.06 -1.92
N GLY A 71 1.79 -15.78 -3.03
CA GLY A 71 2.12 -17.21 -3.01
C GLY A 71 3.51 -17.51 -2.41
N SER A 72 4.37 -16.50 -2.30
CA SER A 72 5.67 -16.55 -1.64
C SER A 72 5.62 -16.28 -0.12
N CYS A 73 4.44 -16.09 0.48
CA CYS A 73 4.32 -15.82 1.91
C CYS A 73 4.45 -17.09 2.75
N GLY A 74 5.42 -17.09 3.67
CA GLY A 74 5.70 -18.19 4.58
C GLY A 74 4.72 -18.27 5.76
N TRP A 75 4.52 -19.46 6.29
CA TRP A 75 3.68 -19.76 7.47
C TRP A 75 4.43 -20.68 8.46
N GLY A 76 5.64 -20.28 8.86
CA GLY A 76 6.55 -21.09 9.69
C GLY A 76 7.66 -21.76 8.88
N ASP A 77 8.31 -22.77 9.47
CA ASP A 77 9.45 -23.47 8.86
C ASP A 77 9.01 -24.25 7.61
N ASP A 78 9.38 -23.72 6.43
CA ASP A 78 9.13 -24.27 5.09
C ASP A 78 7.66 -24.43 4.66
N GLN A 79 6.73 -23.79 5.37
CA GLN A 79 5.31 -23.76 4.99
C GLN A 79 4.91 -22.43 4.32
N TRP A 80 3.84 -22.46 3.55
CA TRP A 80 3.30 -21.29 2.86
C TRP A 80 1.89 -20.98 3.32
N VAL A 81 1.53 -19.71 3.30
CA VAL A 81 0.17 -19.24 3.59
C VAL A 81 -0.85 -19.90 2.66
N VAL A 82 -0.53 -20.02 1.37
CA VAL A 82 -1.39 -20.67 0.38
C VAL A 82 -0.98 -22.13 0.26
N ILE A 83 -1.83 -23.03 0.73
CA ILE A 83 -1.56 -24.47 0.84
C ILE A 83 -2.10 -25.28 -0.33
N LYS A 84 -2.98 -24.72 -1.17
CA LYS A 84 -3.53 -25.40 -2.35
C LYS A 84 -3.63 -24.44 -3.54
N LYS A 85 -3.30 -24.94 -4.75
CA LYS A 85 -3.26 -24.17 -6.01
C LYS A 85 -2.38 -22.91 -5.92
N ARG A 86 -1.31 -22.99 -5.12
CA ARG A 86 -0.33 -21.91 -4.94
C ARG A 86 0.50 -21.74 -6.20
N VAL A 87 0.58 -20.51 -6.67
CA VAL A 87 1.53 -20.02 -7.65
C VAL A 87 2.36 -18.94 -6.98
N TYR A 88 3.68 -19.10 -7.06
CA TYR A 88 4.62 -18.35 -6.23
C TYR A 88 4.48 -16.82 -6.35
N ASN A 89 4.29 -16.32 -7.58
CA ASN A 89 4.23 -14.91 -7.93
C ASN A 89 2.79 -14.37 -8.08
N HIS A 90 1.80 -15.10 -7.59
CA HIS A 90 0.41 -14.66 -7.58
C HIS A 90 0.04 -14.02 -6.24
N ALA A 91 -1.02 -13.22 -6.25
CA ALA A 91 -1.65 -12.70 -5.03
C ALA A 91 -2.99 -13.37 -4.78
N TYR A 92 -3.26 -13.68 -3.51
CA TYR A 92 -4.42 -14.42 -3.07
C TYR A 92 -5.19 -13.62 -2.03
N GLN A 93 -6.50 -13.46 -2.21
CA GLN A 93 -7.37 -12.99 -1.13
C GLN A 93 -7.69 -14.17 -0.22
N CYS A 94 -7.05 -14.25 0.94
CA CYS A 94 -7.35 -15.27 1.94
C CYS A 94 -8.49 -14.82 2.87
N ALA A 95 -9.38 -15.73 3.20
CA ALA A 95 -10.39 -15.59 4.24
C ALA A 95 -10.04 -16.44 5.46
N LYS A 96 -10.59 -16.09 6.62
CA LYS A 96 -10.32 -16.76 7.92
C LYS A 96 -10.61 -18.27 7.90
N ASN A 97 -11.56 -18.72 7.07
CA ASN A 97 -11.94 -20.12 6.91
C ASN A 97 -11.04 -20.90 5.93
N GLY A 98 -9.96 -20.30 5.44
CA GLY A 98 -9.02 -20.92 4.51
C GLY A 98 -9.48 -20.92 3.05
N ASN A 99 -10.66 -20.38 2.73
CA ASN A 99 -11.02 -20.11 1.33
C ASN A 99 -10.18 -18.96 0.79
N CYS A 100 -9.89 -18.99 -0.50
CA CYS A 100 -9.30 -17.85 -1.19
C CYS A 100 -9.81 -17.68 -2.61
N CYS A 101 -9.48 -16.53 -3.17
CA CYS A 101 -9.42 -16.36 -4.62
C CYS A 101 -8.02 -15.92 -5.05
N ASP A 102 -7.68 -16.24 -6.29
CA ASP A 102 -6.45 -15.89 -6.95
C ASP A 102 -6.67 -14.63 -7.80
N TYR A 103 -5.93 -13.55 -7.50
CA TYR A 103 -5.92 -12.32 -8.29
C TYR A 103 -4.93 -12.39 -9.47
N GLY A 104 -4.23 -13.52 -9.63
CA GLY A 104 -3.25 -13.75 -10.67
C GLY A 104 -1.89 -13.14 -10.36
N TYR A 105 -1.06 -13.09 -11.40
CA TYR A 105 0.30 -12.59 -11.33
C TYR A 105 0.36 -11.14 -10.81
N ARG A 106 1.27 -10.92 -9.87
CA ARG A 106 1.62 -9.59 -9.39
C ARG A 106 3.14 -9.41 -9.35
N LYS A 107 3.61 -8.29 -9.92
CA LYS A 107 5.05 -7.97 -9.98
C LYS A 107 5.66 -7.89 -8.58
N ASP A 108 4.94 -7.32 -7.63
CA ASP A 108 5.37 -7.21 -6.24
C ASP A 108 5.40 -8.57 -5.53
N CYS A 109 4.55 -9.54 -5.90
CA CYS A 109 4.63 -10.91 -5.40
C CYS A 109 5.77 -11.75 -6.01
N SER A 110 6.50 -11.22 -6.99
CA SER A 110 7.64 -11.93 -7.60
C SER A 110 8.89 -11.91 -6.72
N VAL A 111 8.89 -11.17 -5.62
CA VAL A 111 9.98 -11.12 -4.65
C VAL A 111 9.73 -12.16 -3.53
N VAL A 112 10.78 -12.87 -3.12
CA VAL A 112 10.68 -13.86 -2.03
C VAL A 112 10.22 -13.17 -0.73
N GLY A 113 9.14 -13.66 -0.14
CA GLY A 113 8.68 -13.27 1.20
C GLY A 113 8.13 -11.84 1.33
N LYS A 114 7.91 -11.12 0.22
CA LYS A 114 7.30 -9.78 0.23
C LYS A 114 6.50 -9.50 -1.06
N PRO A 115 5.39 -8.74 -0.97
CA PRO A 115 4.75 -8.28 0.26
C PRO A 115 3.91 -9.38 0.93
N CYS A 116 4.15 -9.59 2.22
CA CYS A 116 3.35 -10.49 3.06
C CYS A 116 2.84 -9.69 4.25
N PRO A 117 1.53 -9.69 4.52
CA PRO A 117 0.98 -9.14 5.75
C PRO A 117 1.67 -9.81 6.95
N SER A 118 2.10 -8.99 7.91
CA SER A 118 2.71 -9.41 9.18
C SER A 118 1.67 -9.86 10.19
#